data_AF-A0A2V9K699-F1
#
_entry.id   AF-A0A2V9K699-F1
#
_cell.length_a   1.000
_cell.length_b   1.000
_cell.length_c   1.000
_cell.angle_alpha   90.00
_cell.angle_beta   90.00
_cell.angle_gamma   90.00
#
_symmetry.space_group_name_H-M   'P 1'
#
loop_
_entity.id
_entity.type
_entity.pdbx_description
1 polymer ?
#
loop_
_entity_poly.entity_id
_entity_poly.type
_entity_poly.pdbx_seq_one_letter_code
_entity_poly.pdbx_strand_id
1 'polypeptide(L)' 'RRGAAAALLCGSGSSVFGFFSEEESALAVSREVARETWRAFPAKTLSRADYLQRMFE' A
#
# COMPACT_ATOMS: atom_id res chain seq x y z
N ARG A 1 9.65 -9.85 -10.39
CA ARG A 1 9.80 -9.96 -8.91
C ARG A 1 8.48 -9.47 -8.31
N ARG A 2 7.81 -10.23 -7.43
CA ARG A 2 6.48 -9.87 -6.89
C ARG A 2 6.51 -9.14 -5.53
N GLY A 3 7.69 -8.96 -4.94
CA GLY A 3 7.84 -8.36 -3.61
C GLY A 3 7.93 -6.83 -3.64
N ALA A 4 7.74 -6.22 -2.47
CA ALA A 4 7.94 -4.78 -2.29
C ALA A 4 9.41 -4.39 -2.52
N ALA A 5 9.63 -3.21 -3.08
CA ALA A 5 10.95 -2.60 -3.21
C ALA A 5 11.55 -2.22 -1.85
N ALA A 6 10.69 -1.84 -0.91
CA ALA A 6 11.02 -1.62 0.50
C ALA A 6 9.78 -1.86 1.36
N ALA A 7 9.99 -2.26 2.61
CA ALA A 7 8.95 -2.41 3.63
C ALA A 7 9.41 -1.75 4.94
N LEU A 8 8.55 -0.92 5.52
CA LEU A 8 8.88 -0.10 6.70
C LEU A 8 7.71 -0.03 7.68
N LEU A 9 8.01 0.15 8.96
CA LEU A 9 7.03 0.47 9.98
C LEU A 9 6.46 1.88 9.74
N CYS A 10 5.14 2.01 9.90
CA CYS A 10 4.46 3.30 9.88
C CYS A 10 4.44 3.90 11.29
N GLY A 11 5.01 5.09 11.47
CA GLY A 11 5.07 5.77 12.77
C GLY A 11 5.75 4.91 13.83
N SER A 12 5.13 4.78 15.01
CA SER A 12 5.58 3.89 16.09
C SER A 12 5.09 2.44 15.97
N GLY A 13 4.47 2.06 14.84
CA GLY A 13 3.81 0.77 14.66
C GLY A 13 2.38 0.72 15.23
N SER A 14 1.66 -0.38 15.07
CA SER A 14 2.05 -1.73 14.60
C SER A 14 1.84 -1.99 13.10
N SER A 15 1.59 -0.96 12.30
CA SER A 15 1.35 -1.08 10.86
C SER A 15 2.64 -1.05 10.05
N VAL A 16 2.68 -1.81 8.96
CA VAL A 16 3.76 -1.83 7.97
C VAL A 16 3.21 -1.41 6.61
N PHE A 17 3.99 -0.68 5.84
CA PHE A 17 3.70 -0.38 4.43
C PHE A 17 4.82 -0.88 3.53
N GLY A 18 4.46 -1.26 2.31
CA GLY A 18 5.40 -1.70 1.27
C GLY A 18 5.30 -0.80 0.05
N PHE A 19 6.44 -0.47 -0.56
CA PHE A 19 6.48 0.23 -1.84
C PHE A 19 6.50 -0.76 -2.99
N PHE A 20 5.62 -0.59 -3.96
CA PHE A 20 5.54 -1.42 -5.15
C PHE A 20 5.59 -0.52 -6.38
N SER A 21 6.38 -0.91 -7.37
CA SER A 21 6.44 -0.23 -8.67
C SER A 21 5.23 -0.52 -9.56
N GLU A 22 4.57 -1.66 -9.32
CA GLU A 22 3.47 -2.16 -10.12
C GLU A 22 2.25 -2.41 -9.22
N GLU A 23 1.09 -1.92 -9.66
CA GLU A 23 -0.18 -2.08 -8.96
C GLU A 23 -0.57 -3.56 -8.83
N GLU A 24 -0.33 -4.36 -9.88
CA GLU A 24 -0.61 -5.81 -9.86
C GLU A 24 0.18 -6.52 -8.78
N SER A 25 1.45 -6.16 -8.59
CA SER A 25 2.29 -6.73 -7.53
C SER A 25 1.77 -6.38 -6.14
N ALA A 26 1.36 -5.12 -5.90
CA ALA A 26 0.75 -4.71 -4.63
C ALA A 26 -0.57 -5.46 -4.35
N LEU A 27 -1.41 -5.61 -5.37
CA LEU A 27 -2.67 -6.34 -5.27
C LEU A 27 -2.45 -7.82 -4.97
N ALA A 28 -1.52 -8.48 -5.67
CA ALA A 28 -1.17 -9.88 -5.44
C ALA A 28 -0.70 -10.11 -4.00
N VAL A 29 0.24 -9.29 -3.51
CA VAL A 29 0.76 -9.40 -2.13
C VAL A 29 -0.33 -9.09 -1.10
N SER A 30 -1.18 -8.08 -1.33
CA SER A 30 -2.26 -7.76 -0.38
C SER A 30 -3.23 -8.93 -0.19
N ARG A 31 -3.51 -9.70 -1.25
CA ARG A 31 -4.36 -10.90 -1.19
C ARG A 31 -3.68 -12.07 -0.48
N GLU A 32 -2.37 -12.20 -0.63
CA GLU A 32 -1.57 -13.23 0.02
C GLU A 32 -1.53 -13.00 1.53
N VAL A 33 -1.11 -11.81 1.97
CA VAL A 33 -0.96 -11.51 3.41
C VAL A 33 -2.30 -11.41 4.13
N ALA A 34 -3.39 -11.05 3.44
CA ALA A 34 -4.73 -11.07 4.01
C ALA A 34 -5.18 -12.47 4.46
N ARG A 35 -4.55 -13.54 3.93
CA ARG A 35 -4.79 -14.92 4.37
C ARG A 35 -4.03 -15.27 5.65
N GLU A 36 -3.03 -14.48 6.01
CA GLU A 36 -2.08 -14.74 7.10
C GLU A 36 -2.36 -13.89 8.35
N THR A 37 -3.64 -13.65 8.69
CA THR A 37 -4.11 -12.79 9.81
C THR A 37 -3.81 -11.29 9.71
N TRP A 38 -3.19 -10.81 8.62
CA TRP A 38 -2.99 -9.38 8.40
C TRP A 38 -4.25 -8.72 7.83
N ARG A 39 -4.58 -7.52 8.31
CA ARG A 39 -5.52 -6.64 7.58
C ARG A 39 -4.70 -5.83 6.57
N ALA A 40 -4.91 -6.11 5.30
CA ALA A 40 -4.20 -5.47 4.21
C ALA A 40 -5.12 -4.56 3.40
N PHE A 41 -4.64 -3.36 3.09
CA PHE A 41 -5.34 -2.39 2.27
C PHE A 41 -4.43 -1.97 1.13
N PRO A 42 -4.70 -2.37 -0.12
CA PRO A 42 -3.99 -1.82 -1.26
C PRO A 42 -4.31 -0.33 -1.36
N ALA A 43 -3.26 0.50 -1.40
CA ALA A 43 -3.39 1.94 -1.47
C ALA A 43 -2.48 2.50 -2.57
N LYS A 44 -2.91 3.59 -3.20
CA LYS A 44 -2.14 4.31 -4.20
C LYS A 44 -1.77 5.68 -3.63
N THR A 45 -0.48 6.00 -3.66
CA THR A 45 -0.02 7.35 -3.33
C THR A 45 -0.60 8.32 -4.36
N LEU A 46 -1.36 9.29 -3.88
CA LEU A 46 -1.94 10.33 -4.72
C LEU A 46 -0.88 11.39 -5.03
N SER A 47 -0.95 11.96 -6.23
CA SER A 47 -0.28 13.24 -6.46
C SER A 47 -0.98 14.34 -5.65
N ARG A 48 -0.29 15.48 -5.46
CA ARG A 48 -0.89 16.63 -4.80
C ARG A 48 -2.14 17.12 -5.54
N ALA A 49 -2.14 17.07 -6.87
CA ALA A 49 -3.30 17.45 -7.68
C ALA A 49 -4.48 16.50 -7.45
N ASP A 50 -4.24 15.19 -7.51
CA ASP A 50 -5.29 14.17 -7.29
C ASP A 50 -5.85 14.25 -5.86
N TYR A 51 -5.00 14.54 -4.88
CA TYR A 51 -5.43 14.74 -3.50
C TYR A 51 -6.39 15.93 -3.36
N LEU A 52 -6.01 17.09 -3.89
CA LEU A 52 -6.83 18.30 -3.82
C LEU A 52 -8.15 18.11 -4.55
N GLN A 53 -8.11 17.49 -5.74
CA GLN A 53 -9.31 17.18 -6.51
C GLN A 53 -10.29 16.33 -5.68
N ARG A 54 -9.83 15.20 -5.12
CA ARG A 54 -10.69 14.27 -4.36
C ARG A 54 -11.16 14.78 -3.00
N MET A 55 -10.51 15.80 -2.46
CA MET A 55 -10.86 16.35 -1.14
C MET A 55 -11.96 17.43 -1.25
N PHE A 56 -12.03 18.13 -2.38
CA PHE A 56 -12.86 19.33 -2.53
C PHE A 56 -13.92 19.23 -3.64
N GLU A 57 -13.95 18.13 -4.41
CA GLU A 57 -15.02 17.77 -5.35
C GLU A 57 -15.91 16.65 -4.76
#